data_AF-A0A3M1DSW8-F1
#
_entry.id   AF-A0A3M1DSW8-F1
#
_cell.length_a   1.000
_cell.length_b   1.000
_cell.length_c   1.000
_cell.angle_alpha   90.00
_cell.angle_beta   90.00
_cell.angle_gamma   90.00
#
_symmetry.space_group_name_H-M   'P 1'
#
loop_
_entity.id
_entity.type
_entity.pdbx_description
1 polymer ?
#
loop_
_entity_poly.entity_id
_entity_poly.type
_entity_poly.pdbx_seq_one_letter_code
_entity_poly.pdbx_strand_id
1 'polypeptide(L)'
;MVLAEAEALGFRGEGYRKVWARLRYWGIGVSKERVRRLMREHRLQAPHRAGDARGPQVHDGSIIPDAPNRMWGTDATQVATRLDGMA
;
A
#
# COMPACT_ATOMS: atom_id res chain seq x y z
N MET A 1 3.14 -14.22 -21.67
CA MET A 1 2.75 -12.84 -21.26
C MET A 1 3.09 -12.67 -19.80
N VAL A 2 4.20 -11.99 -19.48
CA VAL A 2 4.90 -11.99 -18.18
C VAL A 2 4.00 -11.88 -16.94
N LEU A 3 2.89 -11.13 -17.00
CA LEU A 3 2.01 -10.95 -15.84
C LEU A 3 0.97 -12.07 -15.64
N ALA A 4 0.66 -12.89 -16.65
CA ALA A 4 -0.24 -14.03 -16.46
C ALA A 4 0.34 -15.10 -15.52
N GLU A 5 1.67 -15.11 -15.35
CA GLU A 5 2.41 -16.04 -14.48
C GLU A 5 2.93 -15.32 -13.23
N ALA A 6 2.20 -14.31 -12.75
CA ALA A 6 2.65 -13.46 -11.65
C ALA A 6 3.03 -14.27 -10.38
N GLU A 7 2.33 -15.35 -10.08
CA GLU A 7 2.68 -16.25 -8.97
C GLU A 7 4.05 -16.93 -9.17
N ALA A 8 4.36 -17.38 -10.40
CA ALA A 8 5.65 -17.97 -10.74
C ALA A 8 6.80 -16.94 -10.66
N LEU A 9 6.50 -15.66 -10.85
CA LEU A 9 7.41 -14.54 -10.63
C LEU A 9 7.49 -14.11 -9.14
N GLY A 10 6.86 -14.86 -8.23
CA GLY A 10 6.90 -14.61 -6.80
C GLY A 10 6.03 -13.43 -6.35
N PHE A 11 5.11 -12.96 -7.19
CA PHE A 11 4.18 -11.91 -6.77
C PHE A 11 3.07 -12.51 -5.90
N ARG A 12 2.86 -11.96 -4.69
CA ARG A 12 1.85 -12.47 -3.71
C ARG A 12 0.96 -11.34 -3.22
N GLY A 13 -0.18 -11.14 -3.90
CA GLY A 13 -1.20 -10.16 -3.50
C GLY A 13 -0.74 -8.70 -3.57
N GLU A 14 0.30 -8.40 -4.35
CA GLU A 14 0.89 -7.07 -4.42
C GLU A 14 0.12 -6.19 -5.40
N GLY A 15 -0.02 -4.90 -5.08
CA GLY A 15 -0.61 -3.95 -6.01
C GLY A 15 0.31 -3.63 -7.19
N TYR A 16 -0.29 -3.13 -8.29
CA TYR A 16 0.40 -2.79 -9.53
C TYR A 16 1.62 -1.88 -9.38
N ARG A 17 1.67 -1.02 -8.35
CA ARG A 17 2.82 -0.16 -8.05
C ARG A 17 4.06 -0.97 -7.67
N LYS A 18 3.89 -2.02 -6.85
CA LYS A 18 4.98 -2.87 -6.38
C LYS A 18 5.45 -3.82 -7.48
N VAL A 19 4.53 -4.34 -8.28
CA VAL A 19 4.84 -5.10 -9.50
C VAL A 19 5.65 -4.25 -10.47
N TRP A 20 5.20 -3.02 -10.75
CA TRP A 20 5.92 -2.09 -11.64
C TRP A 20 7.32 -1.76 -11.15
N ALA A 21 7.49 -1.47 -9.85
CA ALA A 21 8.80 -1.22 -9.26
C ALA A 21 9.75 -2.43 -9.39
N ARG A 22 9.23 -3.65 -9.19
CA ARG A 22 10.02 -4.88 -9.31
C ARG A 22 10.41 -5.19 -10.75
N LEU A 23 9.50 -5.00 -11.71
CA LEU A 23 9.80 -5.13 -13.14
C LEU A 23 10.91 -4.16 -13.54
N ARG A 24 10.86 -2.90 -13.07
CA ARG A 24 11.92 -1.92 -13.30
C ARG A 24 13.25 -2.35 -12.68
N TYR A 25 13.23 -2.91 -11.46
CA TYR A 25 14.42 -3.45 -10.81
C TYR A 25 15.05 -4.62 -11.61
N TRP A 26 14.23 -5.44 -12.27
CA TRP A 26 14.69 -6.50 -13.17
C TRP A 26 15.04 -6.03 -14.59
N GLY A 27 15.04 -4.72 -14.85
CA GLY A 27 15.36 -4.16 -16.17
C GLY A 27 14.23 -4.22 -17.20
N ILE A 28 13.01 -4.58 -16.79
CA ILE A 28 11.83 -4.64 -17.66
C ILE A 28 11.14 -3.28 -17.67
N GLY A 29 11.41 -2.49 -18.71
CA GLY A 29 10.82 -1.17 -18.93
C GLY A 29 9.38 -1.24 -19.44
N VAL A 30 8.41 -1.09 -18.55
CA VAL A 30 6.97 -1.00 -18.90
C VAL A 30 6.31 0.19 -18.20
N SER A 31 5.31 0.79 -18.83
CA SER A 31 4.53 1.86 -18.19
C SER A 31 3.73 1.31 -17.02
N LYS A 32 3.61 2.12 -15.98
CA LYS A 32 2.83 1.81 -14.77
C LYS A 32 1.36 1.52 -15.12
N GLU A 33 0.81 2.24 -16.09
CA GLU A 33 -0.55 2.11 -16.60
C GLU A 33 -0.75 0.78 -17.31
N ARG A 34 0.25 0.30 -18.07
CA ARG A 34 0.21 -1.02 -18.72
C ARG A 34 0.18 -2.13 -17.68
N VAL A 35 1.00 -2.04 -16.62
CA VAL A 35 0.98 -3.00 -15.51
C VAL A 35 -0.39 -3.00 -14.83
N ARG A 36 -0.95 -1.82 -14.52
CA ARG A 36 -2.29 -1.69 -13.92
C ARG A 36 -3.37 -2.31 -14.79
N ARG A 37 -3.33 -2.06 -16.10
CA ARG A 37 -4.30 -2.59 -17.07
C ARG A 37 -4.23 -4.11 -17.14
N LEU A 38 -3.04 -4.68 -17.31
CA LEU A 38 -2.85 -6.14 -17.40
C LEU A 38 -3.26 -6.84 -16.10
N MET A 39 -2.91 -6.29 -14.93
CA MET A 39 -3.35 -6.86 -13.66
C MET A 39 -4.87 -6.80 -13.49
N ARG A 40 -5.54 -5.77 -14.03
CA ARG A 40 -7.02 -5.72 -14.06
C ARG A 40 -7.60 -6.79 -14.99
N GLU A 41 -7.10 -6.87 -16.22
CA GLU A 41 -7.54 -7.84 -17.24
C GLU A 41 -7.39 -9.28 -16.75
N HIS A 42 -6.33 -9.58 -16.00
CA HIS A 42 -6.05 -10.91 -15.45
C HIS A 42 -6.56 -11.13 -14.02
N ARG A 43 -7.37 -10.22 -13.46
CA ARG A 43 -7.91 -10.34 -12.09
C ARG A 43 -6.82 -10.52 -11.00
N LEU A 44 -5.64 -9.94 -11.22
CA LEU A 44 -4.48 -9.96 -10.31
C LEU A 44 -4.42 -8.74 -9.40
N GLN A 45 -5.45 -7.89 -9.39
CA GLN A 45 -5.48 -6.79 -8.43
C GLN A 45 -5.57 -7.38 -7.02
N ALA A 46 -4.67 -6.92 -6.14
CA ALA A 46 -4.79 -7.18 -4.72
C ALA A 46 -6.24 -6.92 -4.30
N PRO A 47 -6.86 -7.81 -3.50
CA PRO A 47 -8.19 -7.55 -2.97
C PRO A 47 -8.12 -6.19 -2.28
N HIS A 48 -8.73 -5.19 -2.89
CA HIS A 48 -8.86 -3.91 -2.23
C HIS A 48 -9.77 -4.25 -1.06
N ARG A 49 -9.26 -4.17 0.18
CA ARG A 49 -10.16 -4.04 1.31
C ARG A 49 -11.04 -2.86 0.91
N ALA A 50 -12.33 -3.10 0.66
CA ALA A 50 -13.29 -2.03 0.77
C ALA A 50 -13.07 -1.58 2.22
N GLY A 51 -12.32 -0.49 2.39
CA GLY A 51 -12.15 0.07 3.71
C GLY A 51 -13.55 0.28 4.25
N ASP A 52 -13.73 0.11 5.55
CA ASP A 52 -14.98 0.48 6.19
C ASP A 52 -15.35 1.89 5.73
N ALA A 53 -16.65 2.13 5.53
CA ALA A 53 -17.13 3.44 5.14
C ALA A 53 -16.44 4.48 6.03
N ARG A 54 -15.67 5.38 5.41
CA ARG A 54 -14.97 6.42 6.16
C ARG A 54 -16.03 7.09 7.02
N GLY A 55 -15.82 7.09 8.33
CA GLY A 55 -16.63 7.85 9.25
C GLY A 55 -16.66 9.33 8.84
N PRO A 56 -17.48 10.15 9.52
CA PRO A 56 -17.60 11.57 9.20
C PRO A 56 -16.23 12.20 8.95
N GLN A 57 -16.03 12.78 7.77
CA GLN A 57 -14.79 13.48 7.41
C GLN A 57 -14.69 14.84 8.11
N VAL A 58 -15.68 15.17 8.94
CA VAL A 58 -15.76 16.42 9.66
C VAL A 58 -14.84 16.31 10.88
N HIS A 59 -13.78 17.10 10.87
CA HIS A 59 -12.88 17.26 12.01
C HIS A 59 -13.45 18.30 12.97
N ASP A 60 -14.58 17.99 13.63
CA ASP A 60 -15.25 18.90 14.57
C ASP A 60 -14.49 19.10 15.90
N GLY A 61 -13.31 18.50 16.04
CA GLY A 61 -12.45 18.64 17.21
C GLY A 61 -11.26 19.56 16.95
N SER A 62 -10.78 20.22 18.01
CA SER A 62 -9.50 20.95 18.02
C SER A 62 -8.38 20.05 18.56
N ILE A 63 -7.25 20.01 17.86
CA ILE A 63 -6.00 19.37 18.34
C ILE A 63 -5.11 20.36 19.13
N ILE A 64 -5.57 21.60 19.28
CA ILE A 64 -4.85 22.64 20.02
C ILE A 64 -5.26 22.53 21.50
N PRO A 65 -4.34 22.27 22.43
CA PRO A 65 -4.65 22.25 23.86
C PRO A 65 -4.71 23.67 24.44
N ASP A 66 -5.57 23.88 25.44
CA ASP A 66 -5.70 25.17 26.13
C ASP A 66 -4.45 25.57 26.94
N ALA A 67 -3.63 24.59 27.33
CA ALA A 67 -2.37 24.79 28.05
C ALA A 67 -1.40 23.61 27.82
N PRO A 68 -0.09 23.78 28.07
CA PRO A 68 0.87 22.68 28.08
C PRO A 68 0.42 21.52 28.99
N ASN A 69 0.79 20.29 28.64
CA ASN A 69 0.50 19.07 29.39
C ASN A 69 -0.99 18.71 29.58
N ARG A 70 -1.91 19.30 28.79
CA ARG A 70 -3.35 18.98 28.83
C ARG A 70 -3.77 17.85 27.89
N MET A 71 -3.07 17.71 26.75
CA MET A 71 -3.33 16.67 25.76
C MET A 71 -2.00 16.23 25.16
N TRP A 72 -1.86 14.92 24.94
CA TRP A 72 -0.67 14.31 24.36
C TRP A 72 -1.08 13.54 23.12
N GLY A 73 -0.66 14.02 21.95
CA GLY A 73 -0.72 13.23 20.73
C GLY A 73 0.41 12.20 20.76
N THR A 74 0.10 10.94 20.52
CA THR A 74 1.11 9.90 20.35
C THR A 74 0.82 9.18 19.05
N ASP A 75 1.75 9.26 18.11
CA ASP A 75 1.76 8.41 16.92
C ASP A 75 2.87 7.36 17.07
N ALA A 76 2.54 6.12 16.75
CA ALA A 76 3.50 5.05 16.65
C ALA A 76 3.79 4.79 15.18
N THR A 77 5.06 4.84 14.80
CA THR A 77 5.52 4.38 13.49
C THR A 77 6.21 3.05 13.68
N GLN A 78 5.69 2.02 13.02
CA GLN A 78 6.33 0.71 12.97
C GLN A 78 7.16 0.57 11.70
N VAL A 79 8.31 -0.07 11.83
CA VAL A 79 9.16 -0.44 10.69
C VAL A 79 9.48 -1.92 10.76
N ALA A 80 9.27 -2.62 9.65
CA ALA A 80 9.61 -4.03 9.56
C ALA A 80 11.13 -4.20 9.39
N THR A 81 11.79 -4.90 10.31
CA THR A 81 13.16 -5.38 10.11
C THR A 81 13.15 -6.80 9.55
N ARG A 82 14.23 -7.17 8.85
CA ARG A 82 14.32 -8.47 8.16
C ARG A 82 14.34 -9.66 9.11
N LEU A 83 14.89 -9.48 10.33
CA LEU A 83 15.06 -10.54 11.31
C LEU A 83 13.92 -10.57 12.33
N ASP A 84 13.45 -9.41 12.76
CA ASP A 84 12.54 -9.30 13.91
C ASP A 84 11.08 -9.06 13.51
N GLY A 85 10.82 -8.84 12.21
CA GLY A 85 9.47 -8.57 11.72
C GLY A 85 9.01 -7.15 12.06
N MET A 86 7.72 -6.99 12.40
CA MET A 86 7.16 -5.67 12.77
C MET A 86 7.54 -5.34 14.22
N ALA A 87 8.17 -4.18 14.44
CA ALA A 87 8.38 -3.56 15.74
C ALA A 87 7.44 -2.35 15.90
#